data_AF-A0A9P6ADF9-F1
#
_entry.id   AF-A0A9P6ADF9-F1
#
_cell.length_a   1.000
_cell.length_b   1.000
_cell.length_c   1.000
_cell.angle_alpha   90.00
_cell.angle_beta   90.00
_cell.angle_gamma   90.00
#
_symmetry.space_group_name_H-M   'P 1'
#
loop_
_entity.id
_entity.type
_entity.pdbx_description
1 polymer ?
#
loop_
_entity_poly.entity_id
_entity_poly.type
_entity_poly.pdbx_seq_one_letter_code
_entity_poly.pdbx_strand_id
1 'polypeptide(L)'
;MLCQHDSPIYIANMYTAGEKQFYAFALISALLKDLPKDWTVRLLYDIACQIHCSLLKWNIMPEWMGWIEFGVSVFHAYGHQWTCQLWYHPRKSEKWGLSDTSRSLQPQTK
;
A
#
# COMPACT_ATOMS: atom_id res chain seq x y z
N MET A 1 2.98 -9.46 4.88
CA MET A 1 2.01 -9.21 3.80
C MET A 1 1.13 -10.45 3.67
N LEU A 2 -0.19 -10.27 3.74
CA LEU A 2 -1.17 -11.35 3.71
C LEU A 2 -1.98 -11.28 2.41
N CYS A 3 -2.49 -12.42 1.95
CA CYS A 3 -3.54 -12.43 0.93
C CYS A 3 -4.92 -12.20 1.58
N GLN A 4 -5.97 -12.08 0.75
CA GLN A 4 -7.35 -11.94 1.22
C GLN A 4 -7.93 -13.17 1.93
N HIS A 5 -7.17 -14.28 1.98
CA HIS A 5 -7.51 -15.49 2.73
C HIS A 5 -6.73 -15.61 4.04
N ASP A 6 -6.15 -14.51 4.54
CA ASP A 6 -5.32 -14.44 5.75
C ASP A 6 -4.07 -15.35 5.72
N SER A 7 -3.65 -15.80 4.53
CA SER A 7 -2.41 -16.56 4.36
C SER A 7 -1.23 -15.62 4.15
N PRO A 8 -0.10 -15.82 4.86
CA PRO A 8 1.10 -15.04 4.62
C PRO A 8 1.68 -15.31 3.24
N ILE A 9 1.97 -14.23 2.50
CA ILE A 9 2.69 -14.27 1.22
C ILE A 9 4.18 -13.96 1.47
N TYR A 10 4.45 -12.85 2.18
CA TYR A 10 5.80 -12.44 2.55
C TYR A 10 5.87 -12.06 4.03
N ILE A 11 6.98 -12.46 4.65
CA ILE A 11 7.32 -12.19 6.04
C ILE A 11 8.71 -11.56 6.05
N ALA A 12 8.88 -10.49 6.82
CA ALA A 12 10.17 -9.86 7.06
C ALA A 12 10.61 -10.17 8.48
N ASN A 13 11.85 -10.62 8.66
CA ASN A 13 12.40 -10.81 9.98
C ASN A 13 12.88 -9.47 10.56
N MET A 14 12.38 -9.11 11.73
CA MET A 14 12.65 -7.84 12.39
C MET A 14 13.66 -8.03 13.52
N TYR A 15 14.92 -7.75 13.23
CA TYR A 15 16.01 -7.83 14.22
C TYR A 15 16.31 -6.49 14.91
N THR A 16 15.72 -5.39 14.43
CA THR A 16 15.93 -4.06 15.03
C THR A 16 14.65 -3.60 15.71
N ALA A 17 14.79 -2.80 16.77
CA ALA A 17 13.64 -2.31 17.52
C ALA A 17 12.80 -1.31 16.69
N GLY A 18 11.49 -1.57 16.66
CA GLY A 18 10.48 -0.70 16.08
C GLY A 18 10.13 -1.00 14.62
N GLU A 19 8.96 -0.52 14.21
CA GLU A 19 8.44 -0.65 12.85
C GLU A 19 9.12 0.36 11.92
N LYS A 20 10.27 -0.03 11.38
CA LYS A 20 11.04 0.82 10.46
C LYS A 20 10.49 0.72 9.03
N GLN A 21 10.46 1.86 8.33
CA GLN A 21 9.99 1.95 6.94
C GLN A 21 10.70 1.00 5.97
N PHE A 22 11.96 0.63 6.23
CA PHE A 22 12.71 -0.25 5.34
C PHE A 22 12.16 -1.68 5.30
N TYR A 23 11.46 -2.13 6.35
CA TYR A 23 10.75 -3.41 6.31
C TYR A 23 9.58 -3.38 5.32
N ALA A 24 8.84 -2.26 5.28
CA ALA A 24 7.79 -2.07 4.29
C ALA A 24 8.36 -2.03 2.87
N PHE A 25 9.46 -1.32 2.64
CA PHE A 25 10.13 -1.32 1.33
C PHE A 25 10.56 -2.74 0.92
N ALA A 26 11.19 -3.50 1.81
CA ALA A 26 11.61 -4.87 1.52
C ALA A 26 10.44 -5.77 1.10
N LEU A 27 9.30 -5.69 1.80
CA LEU A 27 8.10 -6.45 1.46
C LEU A 27 7.49 -6.02 0.12
N ILE A 28 7.45 -4.72 -0.16
CA ILE A 28 6.96 -4.17 -1.43
C ILE A 28 7.86 -4.61 -2.58
N SER A 29 9.19 -4.49 -2.44
CA SER A 29 10.13 -4.94 -3.47
C SER A 29 10.02 -6.44 -3.73
N ALA A 30 9.83 -7.26 -2.69
CA ALA A 30 9.63 -8.70 -2.85
C ALA A 30 8.36 -9.00 -3.66
N LEU A 31 7.24 -8.36 -3.32
CA LEU A 31 5.99 -8.50 -4.07
C LEU A 31 6.14 -8.11 -5.54
N LEU A 32 6.73 -6.94 -5.82
CA LEU A 32 6.82 -6.42 -7.18
C LEU A 32 7.73 -7.25 -8.09
N LYS A 33 8.78 -7.88 -7.54
CA LYS A 33 9.64 -8.78 -8.31
C LYS A 33 8.91 -10.00 -8.87
N ASP A 34 7.87 -10.45 -8.17
CA ASP A 34 7.12 -11.66 -8.53
C ASP A 34 5.87 -11.34 -9.37
N LEU A 35 5.55 -10.07 -9.59
CA LEU A 35 4.40 -9.63 -10.38
C LEU A 35 4.77 -9.35 -11.86
N PRO A 36 3.83 -9.53 -12.81
CA PRO A 36 4.04 -9.15 -14.21
C PRO A 36 4.21 -7.64 -14.38
N LYS A 37 5.29 -7.21 -15.05
CA LYS A 37 5.68 -5.79 -15.16
C LYS A 37 4.67 -4.88 -15.88
N ASP A 38 3.74 -5.46 -16.62
CA ASP A 38 2.67 -4.78 -17.35
C ASP A 38 1.46 -4.42 -16.48
N TRP A 39 1.39 -4.93 -15.25
CA TRP A 39 0.29 -4.62 -14.34
C TRP A 39 0.37 -3.16 -13.86
N THR A 40 -0.63 -2.69 -13.13
CA THR A 40 -0.49 -1.50 -12.29
C THR A 40 -0.78 -1.92 -10.87
N VAL A 41 0.17 -1.69 -9.96
CA VAL A 41 0.03 -2.12 -8.57
C VAL A 41 -0.44 -0.95 -7.74
N ARG A 42 -1.51 -1.16 -6.96
CA ARG A 42 -2.03 -0.13 -6.06
C ARG A 42 -1.82 -0.53 -4.62
N LEU A 43 -1.16 0.33 -3.84
CA LEU A 43 -0.78 0.06 -2.47
C LEU A 43 -1.59 0.93 -1.51
N LEU A 44 -2.42 0.27 -0.69
CA LEU A 44 -3.06 0.87 0.48
C LEU A 44 -2.25 0.55 1.73
N TYR A 45 -1.76 1.58 2.41
CA TYR A 45 -1.03 1.42 3.67
C TYR A 45 -1.18 2.65 4.55
N ASP A 46 -1.13 2.47 5.86
CA ASP A 46 -1.46 3.52 6.83
C ASP A 46 -0.52 4.73 6.67
N ILE A 47 0.77 4.49 6.41
CA ILE A 47 1.76 5.55 6.14
C ILE A 47 2.17 5.62 4.66
N ALA A 48 1.31 5.23 3.73
CA ALA A 48 1.62 5.22 2.28
C ALA A 48 2.11 6.58 1.77
N CYS A 49 1.56 7.70 2.27
CA CYS A 49 2.03 9.02 1.86
C CYS A 49 3.47 9.31 2.30
N GLN A 50 3.88 8.84 3.47
CA GLN A 50 5.25 8.98 3.96
C GLN A 50 6.20 8.09 3.14
N ILE A 51 5.79 6.85 2.86
CA ILE A 51 6.51 5.93 1.97
C ILE A 51 6.73 6.56 0.59
N HIS A 52 5.68 7.09 -0.03
CA HIS A 52 5.75 7.70 -1.36
C HIS A 52 6.68 8.92 -1.34
N CYS A 53 6.55 9.81 -0.35
CA CYS A 53 7.45 10.95 -0.19
C CYS A 53 8.91 10.52 0.03
N SER A 54 9.17 9.49 0.83
CA SER A 54 10.52 8.94 1.05
C SER A 54 11.11 8.37 -0.24
N LEU A 55 10.31 7.66 -1.04
CA LEU A 55 10.75 7.11 -2.32
C LEU A 55 11.18 8.20 -3.29
N LEU A 56 10.37 9.25 -3.43
CA LEU A 56 10.68 10.39 -4.30
C LEU A 56 11.90 11.18 -3.80
N LYS A 57 11.94 11.46 -2.49
CA LYS A 57 12.99 12.30 -1.88
C LYS A 57 14.36 11.65 -1.95
N TRP A 58 14.43 10.34 -1.74
CA TRP A 58 15.69 9.61 -1.59
C TRP A 58 16.00 8.66 -2.75
N ASN A 59 15.12 8.59 -3.75
CA ASN A 59 15.26 7.72 -4.92
C ASN A 59 15.49 6.25 -4.55
N ILE A 60 14.69 5.72 -3.60
CA ILE A 60 14.93 4.40 -2.96
C ILE A 60 14.56 3.20 -3.87
N MET A 61 13.71 3.38 -4.88
CA MET A 61 13.33 2.34 -5.86
C MET A 61 12.89 2.96 -7.20
N PRO A 62 13.79 3.61 -7.96
CA PRO A 62 13.45 4.31 -9.19
C PRO A 62 12.75 3.41 -10.22
N GLU A 63 13.10 2.13 -10.26
CA GLU A 63 12.60 1.17 -11.24
C GLU A 63 11.10 0.87 -11.09
N TRP A 64 10.52 1.15 -9.93
CA TRP A 64 9.11 0.86 -9.62
C TRP A 64 8.23 2.11 -9.49
N MET A 65 8.80 3.33 -9.57
CA MET A 65 8.05 4.57 -9.34
C MET A 65 6.90 4.80 -10.34
N GLY A 66 7.02 4.32 -11.58
CA GLY A 66 5.95 4.40 -12.58
C GLY A 66 4.94 3.26 -12.49
N TRP A 67 5.19 2.24 -11.68
CA TRP A 67 4.38 1.02 -11.62
C TRP A 67 3.38 1.02 -10.45
N ILE A 68 3.67 1.80 -9.40
CA ILE A 68 2.93 1.79 -8.15
C ILE A 68 2.11 3.07 -7.98
N GLU A 69 0.82 2.92 -7.67
CA GLU A 69 -0.02 4.02 -7.16
C GLU A 69 -0.23 3.85 -5.65
N PHE A 70 -0.13 4.95 -4.90
CA PHE A 70 -0.22 4.94 -3.43
C PHE A 70 -1.54 5.53 -2.94
N GLY A 71 -2.12 4.92 -1.92
CA GLY A 71 -3.27 5.44 -1.19
C GLY A 71 -3.15 5.13 0.31
N VAL A 72 -3.73 5.97 1.15
CA VAL A 72 -3.80 5.71 2.59
C VAL A 72 -5.07 4.94 2.89
N SER A 73 -4.97 3.91 3.74
CA SER A 73 -6.15 3.15 4.20
C SER A 73 -7.25 4.10 4.68
N VAL A 74 -8.51 3.85 4.29
CA VAL A 74 -9.63 4.76 4.58
C VAL A 74 -9.81 5.02 6.07
N PHE A 75 -9.47 4.03 6.92
CA PHE A 75 -9.53 4.13 8.38
C PHE A 75 -8.48 5.07 8.96
N HIS A 76 -7.39 5.32 8.24
CA HIS A 76 -6.29 6.18 8.67
C HIS A 76 -6.21 7.50 7.89
N ALA A 77 -6.95 7.64 6.79
CA ALA A 77 -6.85 8.79 5.90
C ALA A 77 -7.03 10.14 6.60
N TYR A 78 -8.02 10.27 7.50
CA TYR A 78 -8.28 11.51 8.25
C TYR A 78 -7.27 11.80 9.38
N GLY A 79 -6.49 10.79 9.80
CA GLY A 79 -5.44 10.97 10.81
C GLY A 79 -4.19 11.69 10.29
N HIS A 80 -4.11 11.89 8.97
CA HIS A 80 -2.96 12.52 8.31
C HIS A 80 -3.18 14.02 8.07
N GLN A 81 -2.11 14.73 7.71
CA GLN A 81 -2.17 16.15 7.34
C GLN A 81 -3.14 16.40 6.17
N TRP A 82 -3.70 17.61 6.11
CA TRP A 82 -4.69 18.03 5.12
C TRP A 82 -4.34 17.64 3.68
N THR A 83 -3.10 17.88 3.24
CA THR A 83 -2.65 17.53 1.89
C THR A 83 -2.73 16.03 1.63
N CYS A 84 -2.39 15.20 2.61
CA CYS A 84 -2.53 13.74 2.50
C CYS A 84 -3.99 13.32 2.30
N GLN A 85 -4.92 13.96 3.01
CA GLN A 85 -6.36 13.73 2.87
C GLN A 85 -6.90 14.13 1.50
N LEU A 86 -6.23 15.03 0.78
CA LEU A 86 -6.60 15.40 -0.58
C LEU A 86 -6.04 14.41 -1.60
N TRP A 87 -4.75 14.10 -1.50
CA TRP A 87 -4.01 13.37 -2.56
C TRP A 87 -4.05 11.85 -2.44
N TYR A 88 -4.09 11.31 -1.22
CA TYR A 88 -3.97 9.86 -0.98
C TYR A 88 -5.26 9.22 -0.48
N HIS A 89 -6.35 9.97 -0.38
CA HIS A 89 -7.61 9.45 0.13
C HIS A 89 -8.30 8.57 -0.93
N PRO A 90 -8.54 7.28 -0.68
CA PRO A 90 -9.00 6.35 -1.71
C PRO A 90 -10.37 6.72 -2.26
N ARG A 91 -11.28 7.25 -1.43
CA ARG A 91 -12.61 7.72 -1.89
C ARG A 91 -12.59 8.94 -2.83
N LYS A 92 -11.43 9.56 -3.06
CA LYS A 92 -11.28 10.70 -3.99
C LYS A 92 -10.75 10.28 -5.36
N SER A 93 -10.61 8.98 -5.60
CA SER A 93 -10.15 8.42 -6.86
C SER A 93 -10.98 7.19 -7.22
N GLU A 94 -11.49 7.15 -8.45
CA GLU A 94 -12.25 6.02 -8.99
C GLU A 94 -11.40 4.75 -9.19
N LYS A 95 -10.08 4.87 -9.05
CA LYS A 95 -9.13 3.77 -9.24
C LYS A 95 -9.11 2.76 -8.08
N TRP A 96 -9.75 3.10 -6.95
CA TRP A 96 -9.78 2.27 -5.75
C TRP A 96 -11.08 1.49 -5.63
N GLY A 97 -10.96 0.17 -5.43
CA GLY A 97 -12.09 -0.69 -5.12
C GLY A 97 -12.52 -0.58 -3.65
N LEU A 98 -13.75 -1.01 -3.38
CA LEU A 98 -14.25 -1.24 -2.03
C LEU A 98 -14.01 -2.71 -1.69
N SER A 99 -13.14 -2.97 -0.72
CA SER A 99 -12.95 -4.30 -0.16
C SER A 99 -12.81 -4.15 1.35
N ASP A 100 -13.66 -4.84 2.09
CA ASP A 100 -13.46 -5.06 3.51
C ASP A 100 -12.41 -6.18 3.66
N THR A 101 -11.33 -5.91 4.38
CA THR A 101 -10.38 -6.97 4.76
C THR A 101 -11.00 -7.96 5.76
N SER A 102 -12.15 -7.63 6.33
CA SER A 102 -13.00 -8.56 7.08
C SER A 102 -13.99 -9.22 6.13
N ARG A 103 -14.03 -10.55 6.07
CA ARG A 103 -15.12 -11.28 5.40
C ARG A 103 -16.49 -10.72 5.80
N SER A 104 -17.18 -10.10 4.86
CA SER A 104 -18.59 -10.40 4.66
C SER A 104 -18.80 -10.72 3.17
N LEU A 105 -19.07 -11.99 2.87
CA LEU A 105 -19.68 -12.37 1.61
C LEU A 105 -21.08 -11.74 1.59
N GLN A 106 -21.18 -10.46 1.23
CA GLN A 106 -22.44 -9.89 0.81
C GLN A 106 -22.46 -9.92 -0.73
N PRO A 107 -23.44 -10.60 -1.34
CA PRO A 107 -23.59 -10.55 -2.78
C PRO A 107 -23.82 -9.09 -3.17
N GLN A 108 -22.95 -8.55 -4.04
CA GLN A 108 -23.16 -7.23 -4.61
C GLN A 108 -24.40 -7.28 -5.50
N THR A 109 -25.54 -6.84 -4.99
CA THR A 109 -26.68 -6.44 -5.82
C THR A 109 -26.39 -5.07 -6.42
N LYS A 110 -26.57 -5.01 -7.74
CA LYS A 110 -26.42 -3.85 -8.63
C LYS A 110 -27.07 -2.57 -8.11
#